data_AF-A0A535Z2K0-F1
#
_entry.id   AF-A0A535Z2K0-F1
#
_cell.length_a   1.000
_cell.length_b   1.000
_cell.length_c   1.000
_cell.angle_alpha   90.00
_cell.angle_beta   90.00
_cell.angle_gamma   90.00
#
_symmetry.space_group_name_H-M   'P 1'
#
loop_
_entity.id
_entity.type
_entity.pdbx_description
1 polymer ?
#
loop_
_entity_poly.entity_id
_entity_poly.type
_entity_poly.pdbx_seq_one_letter_code
_entity_poly.pdbx_strand_id
1 'polypeptide(L)' 'MTEPVDFYRTDELLSDEERLVRSTVPRFVDQRFLPIVAEHYERATFPMDIVPELARLGVFG' A
#
# COMPACT_ATOMS: atom_id res chain seq x y z
N MET A 1 0.22 0.75 12.69
CA MET A 1 -0.93 0.83 11.76
C MET A 1 -1.98 1.70 12.43
N THR A 2 -2.02 2.98 12.06
CA THR A 2 -3.06 3.90 12.53
C THR A 2 -4.29 3.66 11.67
N GLU A 3 -5.48 3.56 12.26
CA GLU A 3 -6.71 3.48 11.45
C GLU A 3 -6.82 4.73 10.56
N PRO A 4 -7.17 4.56 9.28
CA PRO A 4 -7.35 5.70 8.39
C PRO A 4 -8.44 6.61 8.92
N VAL A 5 -8.24 7.92 8.80
CA VAL A 5 -9.25 8.91 9.15
C VAL A 5 -10.38 8.83 8.13
N ASP A 6 -11.46 8.13 8.47
CA ASP A 6 -12.64 7.97 7.60
C ASP A 6 -13.86 8.75 8.13
N PHE A 7 -13.73 10.08 8.17
CA PHE A 7 -14.74 10.98 8.72
C PHE A 7 -16.11 10.87 8.02
N TYR A 8 -16.10 10.55 6.73
CA TYR A 8 -17.31 10.42 5.91
C TYR A 8 -17.81 8.98 5.72
N ARG A 9 -17.24 8.01 6.44
CA ARG A 9 -17.60 6.58 6.35
C ARG A 9 -17.54 6.04 4.91
N THR A 10 -16.55 6.49 4.15
CA THR A 10 -16.33 6.07 2.76
C THR A 10 -16.07 4.57 2.64
N ASP A 11 -15.56 3.93 3.70
CA ASP A 11 -15.44 2.47 3.78
C ASP A 11 -16.78 1.73 3.57
N GLU A 12 -17.91 2.37 3.88
CA GLU A 12 -19.24 1.76 3.75
C GLU A 12 -19.68 1.62 2.30
N LEU A 13 -19.11 2.44 1.43
CA LEU A 13 -19.37 2.41 -0.02
C LEU A 13 -18.61 1.27 -0.71
N LEU A 14 -17.64 0.66 -0.04
CA LEU A 14 -16.83 -0.42 -0.56
C LEU A 14 -17.51 -1.77 -0.35
N SER A 15 -17.39 -2.64 -1.34
CA SER A 15 -17.64 -4.07 -1.21
C SER A 15 -16.63 -4.73 -0.25
N ASP A 16 -16.93 -5.96 0.17
CA ASP A 16 -16.03 -6.70 1.06
C ASP A 16 -14.68 -7.01 0.41
N GLU A 17 -14.67 -7.24 -0.91
CA GLU A 17 -13.44 -7.43 -1.69
C GLU A 17 -12.60 -6.15 -1.72
N GLU A 18 -13.21 -5.00 -2.00
CA GLU A 18 -12.52 -3.71 -2.01
C GLU A 18 -11.98 -3.35 -0.61
N ARG A 19 -12.72 -3.67 0.46
CA ARG A 19 -12.23 -3.49 1.83
C ARG A 19 -11.02 -4.37 2.14
N LEU A 20 -10.99 -5.60 1.62
CA LEU A 20 -9.84 -6.49 1.77
C LEU A 20 -8.61 -5.89 1.09
N VAL A 21 -8.73 -5.41 -0.15
CA VAL A 21 -7.65 -4.73 -0.86
C VAL A 21 -7.19 -3.50 -0.08
N ARG A 22 -8.14 -2.65 0.35
CA ARG A 22 -7.88 -1.45 1.14
C ARG A 22 -7.12 -1.74 2.43
N SER A 23 -7.41 -2.85 3.11
CA SER A 23 -6.70 -3.23 4.34
C SER A 23 -5.33 -3.88 4.10
N THR A 24 -5.12 -4.48 2.94
CA THR A 24 -3.90 -5.24 2.60
C THR A 24 -2.78 -4.34 2.07
N VAL A 25 -3.10 -3.40 1.17
CA VAL A 25 -2.11 -2.53 0.53
C VAL A 25 -1.34 -1.65 1.53
N PRO A 26 -1.98 -0.96 2.50
CA PRO A 26 -1.27 -0.14 3.49
C PRO A 26 -0.31 -0.97 4.34
N ARG A 27 -0.65 -2.22 4.66
CA ARG A 27 0.25 -3.11 5.40
C ARG A 27 1.53 -3.39 4.62
N PHE A 28 1.41 -3.62 3.31
CA PHE A 28 2.58 -3.76 2.45
C PHE A 28 3.40 -2.46 2.43
N VAL A 29 2.75 -1.31 2.28
CA VAL A 29 3.42 -0.01 2.29
C VAL A 29 4.19 0.20 3.60
N ASP A 30 3.55 -0.02 4.75
CA ASP A 30 4.15 0.12 6.08
C ASP A 30 5.37 -0.79 6.28
N GLN A 31 5.27 -2.04 5.83
CA GLN A 31 6.28 -3.05 6.11
C GLN A 31 7.42 -3.09 5.10
N ARG A 32 7.15 -2.76 3.82
CA ARG A 32 8.08 -2.98 2.71
C ARG A 32 8.53 -1.70 2.04
N PHE A 33 7.67 -0.68 1.95
CA PHE A 33 7.98 0.56 1.23
C PHE A 33 8.48 1.68 2.14
N LEU A 34 7.78 1.97 3.25
CA LEU A 34 8.17 3.03 4.18
C LEU A 34 9.61 2.90 4.71
N PRO A 35 10.15 1.69 4.99
CA PRO A 35 11.53 1.56 5.45
C PRO A 35 12.59 2.00 4.42
N ILE A 36 12.27 1.95 3.12
CA ILE A 36 13.25 2.15 2.03
C ILE A 36 13.01 3.44 1.22
N VAL A 37 11.84 4.06 1.32
CA VAL A 37 11.45 5.20 0.47
C VAL A 37 12.36 6.40 0.63
N ALA A 38 12.86 6.68 1.84
CA ALA A 38 13.71 7.84 2.11
C ALA A 38 15.03 7.77 1.33
N GLU A 39 15.71 6.62 1.37
CA GLU A 39 16.96 6.41 0.64
C GLU A 39 16.74 6.53 -0.88
N HIS A 40 15.69 5.90 -1.38
CA HIS A 40 15.38 5.95 -2.82
C HIS A 40 15.01 7.35 -3.28
N TYR A 41 14.30 8.12 -2.45
CA TYR A 41 13.99 9.53 -2.69
C TYR A 41 15.26 10.38 -2.79
N GLU A 42 16.16 10.30 -1.81
CA GLU A 42 17.42 11.05 -1.78
C GLU A 42 18.31 10.74 -3.00
N ARG A 43 18.30 9.48 -3.44
CA ARG A 43 19.11 9.00 -4.57
C ARG A 43 18.44 9.17 -5.93
N ALA A 44 17.20 9.68 -5.98
CA ALA A 44 16.38 9.73 -7.20
C ALA A 44 16.30 8.37 -7.94
N THR A 45 16.10 7.30 -7.18
CA THR A 45 16.00 5.92 -7.72
C THR A 45 14.65 5.29 -7.40
N PHE A 46 14.35 4.16 -8.04
CA PHE A 46 13.14 3.38 -7.79
C PHE A 46 13.49 2.03 -7.15
N PRO A 47 12.75 1.57 -6.11
CA PRO A 47 12.97 0.28 -5.48
C PRO A 47 12.48 -0.87 -6.36
N MET A 48 13.32 -1.36 -7.28
CA MET A 48 12.94 -2.47 -8.16
C MET A 48 12.67 -3.79 -7.40
N ASP A 49 13.30 -3.98 -6.24
CA ASP A 49 13.20 -5.22 -5.47
C ASP A 49 11.80 -5.50 -4.92
N ILE A 50 10.94 -4.48 -4.78
CA ILE A 50 9.58 -4.65 -4.28
C ILE A 50 8.56 -4.98 -5.39
N VAL A 51 8.93 -4.84 -6.66
CA VAL A 51 8.05 -5.08 -7.82
C VAL A 51 7.50 -6.51 -7.85
N PRO A 52 8.29 -7.58 -7.60
CA PRO A 52 7.76 -8.94 -7.58
C PRO A 52 6.72 -9.17 -6.47
N GLU A 53 6.83 -8.47 -5.34
CA GLU A 53 5.84 -8.55 -4.27
C GLU A 53 4.54 -7.83 -4.66
N LEU A 54 4.65 -6.63 -5.24
CA LEU A 54 3.50 -5.90 -5.79
C LEU A 54 2.74 -6.73 -6.86
N ALA A 55 3.47 -7.43 -7.73
CA ALA A 55 2.86 -8.33 -8.70
C ALA A 55 2.08 -9.48 -8.02
N ARG A 56 2.62 -10.07 -6.95
CA ARG A 56 1.92 -11.10 -6.16
C ARG A 56 0.70 -10.56 -5.41
N LEU A 57 0.71 -9.29 -5.03
CA LEU A 57 -0.44 -8.59 -4.45
C LEU A 57 -1.56 -8.30 -5.46
N GLY A 58 -1.32 -8.49 -6.76
CA GLY A 58 -2.33 -8.31 -7.80
C GLY A 58 -2.69 -6.85 -8.05
N VAL A 59 -1.81 -5.89 -7.72
CA VAL A 59 -2.08 -4.45 -7.92
C VAL A 59 -1.71 -3.96 -9.33
N PHE A 60 -1.22 -4.85 -10.19
CA PHE A 60 -0.89 -4.57 -11.58
C PHE A 60 -1.96 -5.11 -12.52
N GLY A 61 -3.06 -4.36 -12.65
CA GLY A 61 -4.09 -4.50 -13.72
C GLY A 61 -4.56 -5.92 -13.97
#